data_AF-A0A922CUP3-F1
#
_entry.id   AF-A0A922CUP3-F1
#
_cell.length_a   1.000
_cell.length_b   1.000
_cell.length_c   1.000
_cell.angle_alpha   90.00
_cell.angle_beta   90.00
_cell.angle_gamma   90.00
#
_symmetry.space_group_name_H-M   'P 1'
#
loop_
_entity.id
_entity.type
_entity.pdbx_description
1 polymer ?
#
loop_
_entity_poly.entity_id
_entity_poly.type
_entity_poly.pdbx_seq_one_letter_code
_entity_poly.pdbx_strand_id
1 'polypeptide(L)'
;MMNDSNIDLTFRAFTDEHLSKEFTQNFKNIFKGDVEYIDFSDVCEATSDINSWFKKQFEGPSTNVIDSDYLRKRNGGIIFGNYLYTRTSFDHPFNPKGLTHILFRKNEHEVQNMVALTGVGFVRYAELPELKANMLMVPLVGEQNVVVWLYPTNTDDMMDMIYQIQDPNKLHAAFSKLKAACRNLHATIGQAHVVNRYSTFIPELNLDLSGLKGVHKDNKTPSGYSILQQLHLIADKFIRGGMYITFYPQQ
;
A
#
# COMPACT_ATOMS: atom_id res chain seq x y z
N MET A 1 2.29 -9.01 26.88
CA MET A 1 3.09 -8.57 25.72
C MET A 1 2.10 -8.13 24.66
N MET A 2 1.99 -6.82 24.40
CA MET A 2 1.14 -6.31 23.33
C MET A 2 1.87 -6.56 22.00
N ASN A 3 1.19 -7.17 21.04
CA ASN A 3 1.68 -7.33 19.68
C ASN A 3 1.68 -5.93 19.06
N ASP A 4 2.84 -5.25 19.03
CA ASP A 4 2.93 -3.81 18.73
C ASP A 4 2.97 -3.50 17.21
N SER A 5 2.93 -4.54 16.37
CA SER A 5 2.70 -4.41 14.92
C SER A 5 1.32 -4.94 14.56
N ASN A 6 0.37 -4.03 14.31
CA ASN A 6 -0.91 -4.39 13.70
C ASN A 6 -0.82 -4.11 12.20
N ILE A 7 -1.01 -5.16 11.40
CA ILE A 7 -1.32 -5.05 9.98
C ILE A 7 -2.79 -5.40 9.87
N ASP A 8 -3.62 -4.39 9.67
CA ASP A 8 -5.06 -4.54 9.55
C ASP A 8 -5.41 -4.48 8.06
N LEU A 9 -5.92 -5.61 7.55
CA LEU A 9 -6.34 -5.77 6.16
C LEU A 9 -7.84 -6.01 6.13
N THR A 10 -8.58 -5.10 5.51
CA THR A 10 -10.04 -5.15 5.43
C THR A 10 -10.50 -5.15 3.99
N PHE A 11 -11.56 -5.91 3.70
CA PHE A 11 -12.12 -6.05 2.37
C PHE A 11 -13.62 -5.76 2.37
N ARG A 12 -14.10 -5.12 1.31
CA ARG A 12 -15.53 -4.95 1.03
C ARG A 12 -15.80 -5.11 -0.46
N ALA A 13 -16.90 -5.74 -0.80
CA ALA A 13 -17.43 -5.73 -2.16
C ALA A 13 -18.67 -4.83 -2.22
N PHE A 14 -18.71 -3.90 -3.17
CA PHE A 14 -19.88 -3.06 -3.44
C PHE A 14 -20.50 -3.46 -4.77
N THR A 15 -21.82 -3.61 -4.81
CA THR A 15 -22.54 -3.99 -6.04
C THR A 15 -24.03 -3.64 -5.92
N ASP A 16 -24.69 -3.39 -7.05
CA ASP A 16 -26.14 -3.27 -7.18
C ASP A 16 -26.81 -4.62 -7.51
N GLU A 17 -26.01 -5.66 -7.75
CA GLU A 17 -26.48 -6.98 -8.17
C GLU A 17 -26.46 -8.02 -7.05
N HIS A 18 -27.45 -8.93 -7.06
CA HIS A 18 -27.47 -10.04 -6.11
C HIS A 18 -26.41 -11.09 -6.43
N LEU A 19 -25.46 -11.23 -5.51
CA LEU A 19 -24.40 -12.23 -5.58
C LEU A 19 -24.86 -13.62 -5.10
N SER A 20 -24.17 -14.66 -5.54
CA SER A 20 -24.44 -16.04 -5.14
C SER A 20 -24.11 -16.25 -3.66
N LYS A 21 -24.84 -17.16 -3.02
CA LYS A 21 -24.62 -17.52 -1.61
C LYS A 21 -23.22 -18.09 -1.39
N GLU A 22 -22.74 -18.88 -2.35
CA GLU A 22 -21.38 -19.44 -2.32
C GLU A 22 -20.32 -18.34 -2.32
N PHE A 23 -20.43 -17.36 -3.22
CA PHE A 23 -19.50 -16.24 -3.26
C PHE A 23 -19.50 -15.44 -1.96
N THR A 24 -20.67 -15.02 -1.47
CA THR A 24 -20.78 -14.24 -0.23
C THR A 24 -20.24 -14.98 0.99
N GLN A 25 -20.48 -16.29 1.09
CA GLN A 25 -19.94 -17.12 2.17
C GLN A 25 -18.42 -17.27 2.07
N ASN A 26 -17.88 -17.51 0.88
CA ASN A 26 -16.44 -17.64 0.68
C ASN A 26 -15.72 -16.33 0.95
N PHE A 27 -16.26 -15.20 0.47
CA PHE A 27 -15.70 -13.88 0.71
C PHE A 27 -15.62 -13.56 2.21
N LYS A 28 -16.69 -13.85 2.96
CA LYS A 28 -16.72 -13.70 4.41
C LYS A 28 -15.78 -14.66 5.13
N ASN A 29 -15.73 -15.92 4.73
CA ASN A 29 -14.99 -16.94 5.47
C ASN A 29 -13.47 -16.81 5.25
N ILE A 30 -13.06 -16.57 4.00
CA ILE A 30 -11.65 -16.52 3.57
C ILE A 30 -11.06 -15.14 3.83
N PHE A 31 -11.72 -14.08 3.34
CA PHE A 31 -11.17 -12.72 3.39
C PHE A 31 -11.65 -11.91 4.60
N LYS A 32 -12.60 -12.46 5.39
CA LYS A 32 -13.31 -11.69 6.43
C LYS A 32 -13.96 -10.42 5.87
N GLY A 33 -14.28 -10.44 4.58
CA GLY A 33 -14.89 -9.32 3.87
C GLY A 33 -16.41 -9.40 3.91
N ASP A 34 -17.04 -8.24 3.72
CA ASP A 34 -18.49 -8.13 3.63
C ASP A 34 -18.94 -7.55 2.28
N VAL A 35 -20.18 -7.84 1.91
CA VAL A 35 -20.82 -7.28 0.71
C VAL A 35 -21.78 -6.19 1.12
N GLU A 36 -21.67 -5.03 0.48
CA GLU A 36 -22.60 -3.92 0.62
C GLU A 36 -23.35 -3.74 -0.69
N TYR A 37 -24.68 -3.82 -0.62
CA TYR A 37 -25.53 -3.61 -1.78
C TYR A 37 -25.88 -2.12 -1.88
N ILE A 38 -25.46 -1.46 -2.95
CA ILE A 38 -25.66 -0.02 -3.18
C ILE A 38 -26.28 0.22 -4.55
N ASP A 39 -26.99 1.34 -4.73
CA ASP A 39 -27.64 1.68 -6.00
C ASP A 39 -26.68 2.48 -6.89
N PHE A 40 -26.11 1.86 -7.93
CA PHE A 40 -25.24 2.56 -8.88
C PHE A 40 -25.98 3.54 -9.81
N SER A 41 -27.32 3.51 -9.85
CA SER A 41 -28.10 4.51 -10.58
C SER A 41 -28.10 5.88 -9.88
N ASP A 42 -28.02 5.90 -8.54
CA ASP A 42 -27.67 7.10 -7.77
C ASP A 42 -26.16 7.16 -7.55
N VAL A 43 -25.47 7.66 -8.58
CA VAL A 43 -24.01 7.83 -8.58
C VAL A 43 -23.51 8.64 -7.38
N CYS A 44 -24.27 9.65 -6.94
CA CYS A 44 -23.85 10.53 -5.85
C CYS A 44 -23.90 9.79 -4.51
N GLU A 45 -24.99 9.08 -4.25
CA GLU A 45 -25.16 8.25 -3.05
C GLU A 45 -24.15 7.09 -3.03
N ALA A 46 -24.02 6.33 -4.12
CA ALA A 46 -23.05 5.25 -4.23
C ALA A 46 -21.60 5.72 -4.00
N THR A 47 -21.23 6.89 -4.55
CA THR A 47 -19.92 7.51 -4.33
C THR A 47 -19.72 7.86 -2.84
N SER A 48 -20.77 8.38 -2.20
CA SER A 48 -20.75 8.73 -0.78
C SER A 48 -20.56 7.50 0.11
N ASP A 49 -21.28 6.41 -0.17
CA ASP A 49 -21.23 5.17 0.59
C ASP A 49 -19.84 4.52 0.54
N ILE A 50 -19.29 4.38 -0.67
CA ILE A 50 -17.95 3.82 -0.88
C ILE A 50 -16.89 4.66 -0.14
N ASN A 51 -16.91 5.98 -0.31
CA ASN A 51 -15.96 6.86 0.36
C ASN A 51 -16.15 6.85 1.88
N SER A 52 -17.38 6.74 2.37
CA SER A 52 -17.68 6.66 3.80
C SER A 52 -17.14 5.36 4.42
N TRP A 53 -17.20 4.25 3.69
CA TRP A 53 -16.58 3.00 4.14
C TRP A 53 -15.07 3.17 4.33
N PHE A 54 -14.36 3.72 3.34
CA PHE A 54 -12.91 3.98 3.43
C PHE A 54 -12.55 4.92 4.59
N LYS A 55 -13.30 6.02 4.76
CA LYS A 55 -13.11 6.97 5.87
C LYS A 55 -13.26 6.31 7.24
N LYS A 56 -14.20 5.38 7.40
CA LYS A 56 -14.40 4.64 8.66
C LYS A 56 -13.22 3.75 9.03
N GLN A 57 -12.33 3.41 8.09
CA GLN A 57 -11.17 2.57 8.37
C GLN A 57 -9.99 3.34 9.01
N PHE A 58 -10.01 4.69 8.98
CA PHE A 58 -8.92 5.51 9.49
C PHE A 58 -9.41 6.72 10.30
N GLU A 59 -8.97 6.82 11.55
CA GLU A 59 -9.23 7.98 12.41
C GLU A 59 -8.26 9.13 12.11
N GLY A 60 -8.36 9.73 10.92
CA GLY A 60 -7.54 10.87 10.55
C GLY A 60 -7.97 11.54 9.24
N PRO A 61 -7.18 12.49 8.72
CA PRO A 61 -7.47 13.16 7.47
C PRO A 61 -7.42 12.16 6.31
N SER A 62 -8.58 11.66 5.89
CA SER A 62 -8.74 10.82 4.70
C SER A 62 -9.55 11.57 3.66
N THR A 63 -9.04 11.68 2.45
CA THR A 63 -9.83 12.19 1.32
C THR A 63 -10.67 11.07 0.73
N ASN A 64 -11.58 11.44 -0.16
CA ASN A 64 -12.30 10.49 -0.99
C ASN A 64 -11.31 9.67 -1.85
N VAL A 65 -11.63 8.39 -2.04
CA VAL A 65 -10.89 7.44 -2.90
C VAL A 65 -11.38 7.52 -4.35
N ILE A 66 -12.67 7.83 -4.53
CA ILE A 66 -13.30 8.01 -5.84
C ILE A 66 -14.18 9.25 -5.87
N ASP A 67 -14.44 9.74 -7.08
CA ASP A 67 -15.46 10.75 -7.36
C ASP A 67 -16.63 10.15 -8.17
N SER A 68 -17.66 10.95 -8.40
CA SER A 68 -18.84 10.53 -9.17
C SER A 68 -18.53 10.25 -10.64
N ASP A 69 -17.50 10.87 -11.23
CA ASP A 69 -17.14 10.64 -12.61
C ASP A 69 -16.49 9.26 -12.80
N TYR A 70 -15.76 8.78 -11.80
CA TYR A 70 -15.25 7.41 -11.75
C TYR A 70 -16.36 6.38 -11.86
N LEU A 71 -17.46 6.54 -11.11
CA LEU A 71 -18.61 5.63 -11.19
C LEU A 71 -19.40 5.80 -12.48
N ARG A 72 -19.63 7.03 -12.97
CA ARG A 72 -20.33 7.27 -14.26
C ARG A 72 -19.66 6.58 -15.44
N LYS A 73 -18.32 6.52 -15.44
CA LYS A 73 -17.55 5.83 -16.48
C LYS A 73 -17.64 4.30 -16.38
N ARG A 74 -18.22 3.76 -15.30
CA ARG A 74 -18.39 2.32 -15.08
C ARG A 74 -19.86 1.94 -15.26
N ASN A 75 -20.11 0.91 -16.05
CA ASN A 75 -21.47 0.37 -16.25
C ASN A 75 -21.83 -0.67 -15.18
N GLY A 76 -21.72 -0.34 -13.89
CA GLY A 76 -22.05 -1.25 -12.79
C GLY A 76 -21.04 -2.40 -12.57
N GLY A 77 -21.50 -3.49 -11.94
CA GLY A 77 -20.69 -4.69 -11.65
C GLY A 77 -20.28 -4.82 -10.19
N ILE A 78 -19.07 -5.31 -9.92
CA ILE A 78 -18.55 -5.45 -8.54
C ILE A 78 -17.32 -4.56 -8.35
N ILE A 79 -17.36 -3.74 -7.30
CA ILE A 79 -16.23 -2.95 -6.83
C ILE A 79 -15.62 -3.60 -5.60
N PHE A 80 -14.39 -4.09 -5.71
CA PHE A 80 -13.62 -4.62 -4.61
C PHE A 80 -12.83 -3.50 -3.93
N GLY A 81 -13.28 -3.11 -2.74
CA GLY A 81 -12.56 -2.24 -1.83
C GLY A 81 -11.60 -3.04 -0.96
N ASN A 82 -10.35 -2.62 -0.89
CA ASN A 82 -9.36 -3.09 0.06
C ASN A 82 -8.76 -1.91 0.84
N TYR A 83 -8.69 -2.06 2.15
CA TYR A 83 -8.01 -1.12 3.01
C TYR A 83 -6.91 -1.85 3.78
N LEU A 84 -5.68 -1.30 3.71
CA LEU A 84 -4.52 -1.80 4.44
C LEU A 84 -4.04 -0.69 5.38
N TYR A 85 -4.05 -0.96 6.68
CA TYR A 85 -3.48 -0.08 7.68
C TYR A 85 -2.38 -0.78 8.43
N THR A 86 -1.26 -0.07 8.61
CA THR A 86 -0.23 -0.49 9.54
C THR A 86 0.32 0.70 10.29
N ARG A 87 0.41 0.52 11.60
CA ARG A 87 1.12 1.43 12.49
C ARG A 87 2.10 0.61 13.31
N THR A 88 3.37 0.94 13.15
CA THR A 88 4.47 0.18 13.73
C THR A 88 5.60 1.12 14.14
N SER A 89 6.47 0.63 15.01
CA SER A 89 7.73 1.28 15.36
C SER A 89 8.90 0.44 14.87
N PHE A 90 10.04 1.08 14.61
CA PHE A 90 11.28 0.36 14.41
C PHE A 90 11.71 -0.33 15.69
N ASP A 91 12.30 -1.52 15.55
CA ASP A 91 12.75 -2.31 16.69
C ASP A 91 13.93 -1.66 17.42
N HIS A 92 14.14 -2.05 18.68
CA HIS A 92 15.15 -1.49 19.57
C HIS A 92 16.61 -1.49 19.04
N PRO A 93 17.08 -2.46 18.23
CA PRO A 93 18.41 -2.43 17.61
C PRO A 93 18.59 -1.29 16.59
N PHE A 94 17.49 -0.72 16.08
CA PHE A 94 17.45 0.45 15.23
C PHE A 94 16.28 1.36 15.62
N ASN A 95 16.44 2.13 16.70
CA ASN A 95 15.49 3.19 17.04
C ASN A 95 16.17 4.56 16.94
N PRO A 96 16.24 5.17 15.74
CA PRO A 96 16.86 6.48 15.55
C PRO A 96 16.08 7.54 16.34
N LYS A 97 16.72 8.11 17.38
CA LYS A 97 16.12 9.13 18.25
C LYS A 97 16.38 10.56 17.78
N GLY A 98 17.42 10.77 16.98
CA GLY A 98 17.79 12.09 16.48
C GLY A 98 16.91 12.53 15.33
N LEU A 99 16.81 13.84 15.15
CA LEU A 99 16.26 14.48 13.97
C LEU A 99 17.36 15.27 13.26
N THR A 100 17.38 15.23 11.94
CA THR A 100 18.27 16.07 11.14
C THR A 100 17.56 16.56 9.89
N HIS A 101 18.07 17.64 9.31
CA HIS A 101 17.70 18.06 7.97
C HIS A 101 18.54 17.32 6.93
N ILE A 102 17.90 16.87 5.85
CA ILE A 102 18.56 16.27 4.69
C ILE A 102 18.08 16.96 3.41
N LEU A 103 18.92 16.94 2.39
CA LEU A 103 18.52 17.30 1.03
C LEU A 103 17.98 16.04 0.34
N PHE A 104 16.68 16.02 0.09
CA PHE A 104 16.01 14.96 -0.64
C PHE A 104 15.85 15.34 -2.11
N ARG A 105 16.47 14.58 -3.00
CA ARG A 105 16.37 14.77 -4.45
C ARG A 105 15.13 14.03 -4.96
N LYS A 106 14.16 14.78 -5.49
CA LYS A 106 12.93 14.19 -6.06
C LYS A 106 13.13 13.72 -7.51
N ASN A 107 13.94 14.46 -8.26
CA ASN A 107 14.35 14.18 -9.63
C ASN A 107 15.67 14.92 -9.94
N GLU A 108 16.15 14.87 -11.18
CA GLU A 108 17.41 15.51 -11.59
C GLU A 108 17.50 17.01 -11.23
N HIS A 109 16.37 17.72 -11.23
CA HIS A 109 16.32 19.18 -11.12
C HIS A 109 15.75 19.70 -9.79
N GLU A 110 15.00 18.87 -9.05
CA GLU A 110 14.30 19.28 -7.84
C GLU A 110 14.90 18.64 -6.58
N VAL A 111 15.35 19.49 -5.66
CA VAL A 111 15.84 19.11 -4.34
C VAL A 111 15.02 19.83 -3.28
N GLN A 112 14.56 19.08 -2.28
CA GLN A 112 13.79 19.60 -1.15
C GLN A 112 14.51 19.34 0.17
N ASN A 113 14.51 20.32 1.08
CA ASN A 113 14.93 20.09 2.46
C ASN A 113 13.83 19.31 3.21
N MET A 114 14.20 18.17 3.78
CA MET A 114 13.30 17.30 4.55
C MET A 114 13.88 17.03 5.94
N VAL A 115 13.01 16.87 6.93
CA VAL A 115 13.43 16.30 8.22
C VAL A 115 13.51 14.77 8.06
N ALA A 116 14.55 14.17 8.64
CA ALA A 116 14.76 12.74 8.67
C ALA A 116 15.11 12.28 10.08
N LEU A 117 14.66 11.06 10.43
CA LEU A 117 15.17 10.38 11.61
C LEU A 117 16.63 10.01 11.39
N THR A 118 17.47 10.27 12.39
CA THR A 118 18.88 9.90 12.34
C THR A 118 19.32 9.11 13.56
N GLY A 119 20.19 8.13 13.31
CA GLY A 119 20.78 7.31 14.36
C GLY A 119 21.67 6.21 13.79
N VAL A 120 22.56 5.73 14.64
CA VAL A 120 23.37 4.54 14.39
C VAL A 120 22.62 3.33 14.91
N GLY A 121 22.56 2.26 14.12
CA GLY A 121 22.03 0.99 14.57
C GLY A 121 22.48 -0.20 13.74
N PHE A 122 22.14 -1.38 14.23
CA PHE A 122 22.42 -2.64 13.55
C PHE A 122 21.27 -2.98 12.61
N VAL A 123 21.61 -3.07 11.33
CA VAL A 123 20.66 -3.30 10.24
C VAL A 123 21.18 -4.39 9.33
N ARG A 124 20.34 -4.89 8.42
CA ARG A 124 20.82 -5.71 7.31
C ARG A 124 20.99 -4.84 6.08
N TYR A 125 22.16 -4.93 5.44
CA TYR A 125 22.53 -4.07 4.31
C TYR A 125 23.20 -4.89 3.20
N ALA A 126 22.96 -4.50 1.95
CA ALA A 126 23.64 -5.01 0.77
C ALA A 126 23.80 -3.90 -0.28
N GLU A 127 24.97 -3.87 -0.91
CA GLU A 127 25.15 -3.17 -2.18
C GLU A 127 24.81 -4.16 -3.30
N LEU A 128 24.05 -3.69 -4.29
CA LEU A 128 23.50 -4.52 -5.36
C LEU A 128 23.92 -3.90 -6.72
N PRO A 129 25.19 -4.04 -7.13
CA PRO A 129 25.68 -3.46 -8.38
C PRO A 129 24.85 -3.91 -9.60
N GLU A 130 24.34 -5.14 -9.61
CA GLU A 130 23.50 -5.67 -10.67
C GLU A 130 22.13 -4.95 -10.79
N LEU A 131 21.65 -4.36 -9.70
CA LEU A 131 20.43 -3.55 -9.67
C LEU A 131 20.73 -2.04 -9.69
N LYS A 132 22.02 -1.65 -9.71
CA LYS A 132 22.48 -0.27 -9.47
C LYS A 132 21.81 0.35 -8.23
N ALA A 133 21.75 -0.43 -7.17
CA ALA A 133 20.97 -0.09 -5.99
C ALA A 133 21.65 -0.53 -4.70
N ASN A 134 21.14 -0.01 -3.60
CA ASN A 134 21.44 -0.49 -2.26
C ASN A 134 20.15 -0.97 -1.62
N MET A 135 20.27 -2.02 -0.80
CA MET A 135 19.17 -2.55 -0.02
C MET A 135 19.49 -2.47 1.46
N LEU A 136 18.52 -1.96 2.21
CA LEU A 136 18.53 -1.86 3.66
C LEU A 136 17.27 -2.54 4.19
N MET A 137 17.43 -3.40 5.20
CA MET A 137 16.32 -4.04 5.89
C MET A 137 16.43 -3.74 7.38
N VAL A 138 15.33 -3.25 7.94
CA VAL A 138 15.18 -2.90 9.36
C VAL A 138 14.02 -3.69 9.95
N PRO A 139 14.24 -4.42 11.05
CA PRO A 139 13.15 -5.08 11.76
C PRO A 139 12.22 -4.06 12.44
N LEU A 140 10.94 -4.38 12.44
CA LEU A 140 9.92 -3.69 13.21
C LEU A 140 9.78 -4.34 14.58
N VAL A 141 9.23 -3.61 15.55
CA VAL A 141 8.98 -4.14 16.91
C VAL A 141 8.24 -5.48 16.84
N GLY A 142 8.75 -6.46 17.59
CA GLY A 142 8.23 -7.83 17.58
C GLY A 142 8.89 -8.76 16.57
N GLU A 143 9.83 -8.27 15.75
CA GLU A 143 10.68 -9.01 14.82
C GLU A 143 9.96 -9.86 13.73
N GLN A 144 8.63 -9.85 13.70
CA GLN A 144 7.83 -10.60 12.71
C GLN A 144 7.76 -9.90 11.36
N ASN A 145 7.95 -8.57 11.34
CA ASN A 145 7.83 -7.74 10.16
C ASN A 145 9.11 -6.91 9.96
N VAL A 146 9.42 -6.59 8.70
CA VAL A 146 10.58 -5.77 8.33
C VAL A 146 10.15 -4.67 7.37
N VAL A 147 10.82 -3.52 7.43
CA VAL A 147 10.80 -2.53 6.35
C VAL A 147 12.05 -2.70 5.52
N VAL A 148 11.88 -2.76 4.21
CA VAL A 148 12.96 -2.87 3.24
C VAL A 148 12.99 -1.60 2.40
N TRP A 149 14.11 -0.89 2.45
CA TRP A 149 14.41 0.15 1.47
C TRP A 149 15.29 -0.45 0.41
N LEU A 150 14.79 -0.47 -0.82
CA LEU A 150 15.59 -0.67 -2.00
C LEU A 150 15.63 0.68 -2.73
N TYR A 151 16.81 1.26 -2.83
CA TYR A 151 16.98 2.60 -3.39
C TYR A 151 18.15 2.62 -4.38
N PRO A 152 17.99 3.29 -5.53
CA PRO A 152 19.01 3.28 -6.56
C PRO A 152 20.20 4.14 -6.15
N THR A 153 21.37 3.86 -6.72
CA THR A 153 22.59 4.66 -6.50
C THR A 153 22.54 6.02 -7.18
N ASN A 154 21.75 6.14 -8.26
CA ASN A 154 21.41 7.40 -8.92
C ASN A 154 19.89 7.50 -9.12
N THR A 155 19.32 8.70 -9.11
CA THR A 155 17.87 8.90 -9.29
C THR A 155 17.34 8.33 -10.61
N ASP A 156 18.17 8.34 -11.65
CA ASP A 156 17.77 7.99 -13.01
C ASP A 156 17.65 6.47 -13.20
N ASP A 157 18.28 5.69 -12.31
CA ASP A 157 18.23 4.23 -12.32
C ASP A 157 16.97 3.66 -11.64
N MET A 158 16.08 4.51 -11.10
CA MET A 158 14.90 4.06 -10.34
C MET A 158 13.98 3.15 -11.16
N MET A 159 13.66 3.53 -12.40
CA MET A 159 12.75 2.75 -13.25
C MET A 159 13.38 1.42 -13.69
N ASP A 160 14.66 1.42 -14.05
CA ASP A 160 15.41 0.21 -14.37
C ASP A 160 15.45 -0.74 -13.17
N MET A 161 15.72 -0.22 -11.97
CA MET A 161 15.70 -0.99 -10.73
C MET A 161 14.31 -1.61 -10.48
N ILE A 162 13.22 -0.83 -10.63
CA ILE A 162 11.84 -1.33 -10.48
C ILE A 162 11.54 -2.41 -11.51
N TYR A 163 11.91 -2.24 -12.78
CA TYR A 163 11.70 -3.24 -13.82
C TYR A 163 12.45 -4.54 -13.52
N GLN A 164 13.70 -4.44 -13.05
CA GLN A 164 14.50 -5.61 -12.74
C GLN A 164 13.95 -6.44 -11.57
N ILE A 165 13.40 -5.80 -10.53
CA ILE A 165 12.85 -6.52 -9.37
C ILE A 165 11.48 -7.15 -9.62
N GLN A 166 10.86 -6.90 -10.77
CA GLN A 166 9.66 -7.64 -11.19
C GLN A 166 9.96 -9.12 -11.41
N ASP A 167 11.22 -9.48 -11.72
CA ASP A 167 11.69 -10.87 -11.69
C ASP A 167 11.87 -11.34 -10.24
N PRO A 168 11.03 -12.30 -9.76
CA PRO A 168 11.12 -12.77 -8.37
C PRO A 168 12.47 -13.37 -8.01
N ASN A 169 13.19 -13.95 -8.98
CA ASN A 169 14.50 -14.54 -8.74
C ASN A 169 15.56 -13.47 -8.47
N LYS A 170 15.49 -12.34 -9.20
CA LYS A 170 16.38 -11.19 -8.96
C LYS A 170 16.11 -10.56 -7.59
N LEU A 171 14.83 -10.38 -7.24
CA LEU A 171 14.47 -9.87 -5.93
C LEU A 171 14.94 -10.81 -4.81
N HIS A 172 14.72 -12.12 -4.96
CA HIS A 172 15.19 -13.12 -3.99
C HIS A 172 16.72 -13.14 -3.86
N ALA A 173 17.45 -13.06 -4.98
CA ALA A 173 18.90 -12.98 -4.99
C ALA A 173 19.41 -11.70 -4.29
N ALA A 174 18.69 -10.58 -4.39
CA ALA A 174 19.02 -9.37 -3.65
C ALA A 174 18.86 -9.56 -2.13
N PHE A 175 17.78 -10.20 -1.68
CA PHE A 175 17.55 -10.52 -0.27
C PHE A 175 18.64 -11.42 0.32
N SER A 176 19.16 -12.39 -0.44
CA SER A 176 20.20 -13.31 0.05
C SER A 176 21.56 -12.65 0.27
N LYS A 177 21.78 -11.45 -0.31
CA LYS A 177 23.02 -10.67 -0.14
C LYS A 177 23.04 -9.82 1.13
N LEU A 178 21.90 -9.64 1.80
CA LEU A 178 21.78 -8.85 3.01
C LEU A 178 22.63 -9.42 4.15
N LYS A 179 23.49 -8.58 4.74
CA LYS A 179 24.35 -8.94 5.88
C LYS A 179 24.19 -7.93 7.01
N ALA A 180 24.39 -8.38 8.25
CA ALA A 180 24.39 -7.48 9.40
C ALA A 180 25.49 -6.41 9.25
N ALA A 181 25.13 -5.15 9.48
CA ALA A 181 26.02 -4.01 9.38
C ALA A 181 25.63 -2.95 10.40
N CYS A 182 26.63 -2.31 11.01
CA CYS A 182 26.42 -1.08 11.77
C CYS A 182 26.42 0.10 10.79
N ARG A 183 25.32 0.85 10.74
CA ARG A 183 25.13 1.97 9.81
C ARG A 183 24.57 3.18 10.53
N ASN A 184 25.08 4.36 10.18
CA ASN A 184 24.40 5.61 10.46
C ASN A 184 23.34 5.82 9.37
N LEU A 185 22.08 6.00 9.77
CA LEU A 185 20.96 6.07 8.85
C LEU A 185 20.25 7.40 8.99
N HIS A 186 19.75 7.90 7.86
CA HIS A 186 18.92 9.09 7.75
C HIS A 186 17.64 8.67 7.01
N ALA A 187 16.55 8.43 7.75
CA ALA A 187 15.32 7.84 7.21
C ALA A 187 14.15 8.83 7.25
N THR A 188 13.51 9.06 6.10
CA THR A 188 12.32 9.93 5.98
C THR A 188 11.01 9.20 6.29
N ILE A 189 10.94 7.88 6.03
CA ILE A 189 9.70 7.10 6.22
C ILE A 189 9.24 7.09 7.68
N GLY A 190 10.16 7.16 8.64
CA GLY A 190 9.81 7.24 10.07
C GLY A 190 9.23 8.58 10.52
N GLN A 191 9.10 9.54 9.61
CA GLN A 191 8.35 10.77 9.80
C GLN A 191 7.24 10.91 8.76
N ALA A 192 6.95 9.87 7.98
CA ALA A 192 5.99 9.94 6.91
C ALA A 192 4.75 9.12 7.24
N HIS A 193 3.58 9.73 7.03
CA HIS A 193 2.37 8.96 6.81
C HIS A 193 2.25 8.70 5.32
N VAL A 194 2.48 7.44 4.92
CA VAL A 194 2.42 7.03 3.52
C VAL A 194 1.00 6.62 3.19
N VAL A 195 0.39 7.37 2.27
CA VAL A 195 -0.95 7.05 1.74
C VAL A 195 -0.83 6.71 0.27
N ASN A 196 -1.30 5.52 -0.13
CA ASN A 196 -1.50 5.15 -1.53
C ASN A 196 -3.00 5.05 -1.80
N ARG A 197 -3.44 5.54 -2.95
CA ARG A 197 -4.79 5.34 -3.49
C ARG A 197 -4.67 4.77 -4.87
N TYR A 198 -5.20 3.57 -5.05
CA TYR A 198 -5.21 2.90 -6.33
C TYR A 198 -6.64 2.60 -6.74
N SER A 199 -6.99 2.96 -7.96
CA SER A 199 -8.30 2.70 -8.54
C SER A 199 -8.12 2.23 -9.97
N THR A 200 -8.38 0.95 -10.23
CA THR A 200 -8.18 0.39 -11.58
C THR A 200 -9.39 -0.41 -12.04
N PHE A 201 -9.58 -0.43 -13.36
CA PHE A 201 -10.54 -1.29 -14.01
C PHE A 201 -9.86 -2.60 -14.40
N ILE A 202 -10.35 -3.72 -13.85
CA ILE A 202 -9.69 -5.03 -13.95
C ILE A 202 -9.42 -5.49 -15.40
N PRO A 203 -10.26 -5.19 -16.41
CA PRO A 203 -9.96 -5.55 -17.80
C PRO A 203 -8.62 -5.04 -18.34
N GLU A 204 -8.01 -4.03 -17.72
CA GLU A 204 -6.70 -3.48 -18.11
C GLU A 204 -5.51 -4.27 -17.49
N LEU A 205 -5.77 -5.14 -16.52
CA LEU A 205 -4.75 -5.87 -15.74
C LEU A 205 -4.45 -7.28 -16.26
N ASN A 206 -5.09 -7.71 -17.36
CA ASN A 206 -4.94 -9.04 -17.96
C ASN A 206 -5.04 -10.20 -16.93
N LEU A 207 -5.93 -10.05 -15.94
CA LEU A 207 -6.16 -11.05 -14.90
C LEU A 207 -7.08 -12.16 -15.42
N ASP A 208 -6.85 -13.40 -14.98
CA ASP A 208 -7.79 -14.49 -15.21
C ASP A 208 -9.02 -14.34 -14.32
N LEU A 209 -10.18 -14.06 -14.93
CA LEU A 209 -11.46 -13.88 -14.26
C LEU A 209 -12.34 -15.13 -14.31
N SER A 210 -11.79 -16.27 -14.75
CA SER A 210 -12.52 -17.54 -14.84
C SER A 210 -13.09 -17.98 -13.48
N GLY A 211 -12.39 -17.67 -12.38
CA GLY A 211 -12.83 -17.93 -11.00
C GLY A 211 -14.01 -17.07 -10.53
N LEU A 212 -14.44 -16.07 -11.31
CA LEU A 212 -15.58 -15.21 -10.99
C LEU A 212 -16.85 -15.60 -11.80
N LYS A 213 -16.81 -16.70 -12.56
CA LYS A 213 -18.01 -17.25 -13.20
C LYS A 213 -19.00 -17.72 -12.12
N GLY A 214 -20.28 -17.36 -12.28
CA GLY A 214 -21.35 -17.73 -11.33
C GLY A 214 -21.35 -16.95 -10.02
N VAL A 215 -20.58 -15.85 -9.95
CA VAL A 215 -20.64 -14.92 -8.81
C VAL A 215 -22.00 -14.23 -8.70
N HIS A 216 -22.68 -14.01 -9.83
CA HIS A 216 -24.03 -13.45 -9.85
C HIS A 216 -25.07 -14.55 -9.76
N LYS A 217 -26.14 -14.31 -9.01
CA LYS A 217 -27.21 -15.29 -8.75
C LYS A 217 -27.86 -15.82 -10.04
N ASP A 218 -27.88 -15.01 -11.10
CA ASP A 218 -28.47 -15.37 -12.40
C ASP A 218 -27.43 -15.88 -13.42
N ASN A 219 -26.22 -16.21 -12.98
CA ASN A 219 -25.11 -16.64 -13.85
C ASN A 219 -24.71 -15.60 -14.92
N LYS A 220 -25.09 -14.33 -14.73
CA LYS A 220 -24.67 -13.21 -15.57
C LYS A 220 -23.17 -12.97 -15.39
N THR A 221 -22.48 -12.73 -16.50
CA THR A 221 -21.12 -12.19 -16.45
C THR A 221 -21.21 -10.72 -16.08
N PRO A 222 -20.41 -10.23 -15.11
CA PRO A 222 -20.53 -8.84 -14.68
C PRO A 222 -20.09 -7.93 -15.81
N SER A 223 -20.75 -6.77 -15.92
CA SER A 223 -20.39 -5.71 -16.87
C SER A 223 -18.99 -5.14 -16.62
N GLY A 224 -18.43 -5.34 -15.43
CA GLY A 224 -17.05 -4.99 -15.10
C GLY A 224 -16.66 -5.32 -13.66
N TYR A 225 -15.35 -5.30 -13.39
CA TYR A 225 -14.80 -5.40 -12.04
C TYR A 225 -13.84 -4.26 -11.78
N SER A 226 -13.86 -3.77 -10.55
CA SER A 226 -13.07 -2.62 -10.11
C SER A 226 -12.30 -2.98 -8.86
N ILE A 227 -11.07 -2.49 -8.74
CA ILE A 227 -10.31 -2.56 -7.49
C ILE A 227 -10.08 -1.14 -7.00
N LEU A 228 -10.49 -0.89 -5.77
CA LEU A 228 -10.16 0.29 -5.00
C LEU A 228 -9.26 -0.14 -3.84
N GLN A 229 -8.08 0.46 -3.74
CA GLN A 229 -7.19 0.23 -2.61
C GLN A 229 -6.83 1.56 -1.95
N GLN A 230 -6.86 1.57 -0.63
CA GLN A 230 -6.25 2.61 0.18
C GLN A 230 -5.31 1.99 1.20
N LEU A 231 -4.07 2.49 1.20
CA LEU A 231 -3.03 2.08 2.14
C LEU A 231 -2.73 3.24 3.09
N HIS A 232 -2.56 2.92 4.37
CA HIS A 232 -2.01 3.80 5.39
C HIS A 232 -0.83 3.10 6.06
N LEU A 233 0.39 3.56 5.80
CA LEU A 233 1.59 3.05 6.44
C LEU A 233 2.23 4.13 7.31
N ILE A 234 2.36 3.81 8.60
CA ILE A 234 2.93 4.68 9.62
C ILE A 234 4.07 3.91 10.31
N ALA A 235 5.31 4.23 9.94
CA ALA A 235 6.52 3.57 10.46
C ALA A 235 7.24 4.41 11.53
N ASP A 236 6.51 4.96 12.49
CA ASP A 236 6.99 5.46 13.78
C ASP A 236 5.74 5.81 14.59
N LYS A 237 5.41 5.00 15.60
CA LYS A 237 4.16 5.15 16.36
C LYS A 237 4.04 6.53 17.01
N PHE A 238 5.15 7.21 17.31
CA PHE A 238 5.15 8.47 18.05
C PHE A 238 5.11 9.72 17.16
N ILE A 239 5.17 9.59 15.82
CA ILE A 239 5.14 10.68 14.83
C ILE A 239 5.78 11.96 15.39
N ARG A 240 7.11 12.00 15.44
CA ARG A 240 7.89 13.09 16.08
C ARG A 240 7.95 14.38 15.24
N GLY A 241 6.86 14.75 14.57
CA GLY A 241 6.75 15.91 13.67
C GLY A 241 6.62 15.55 12.19
N GLY A 242 5.92 14.47 11.86
CA GLY A 242 5.89 13.89 10.52
C GLY A 242 5.08 14.66 9.45
N MET A 243 5.50 14.51 8.19
CA MET A 243 4.80 15.01 7.01
C MET A 243 3.90 13.92 6.39
N TYR A 244 2.79 14.31 5.75
CA TYR A 244 2.02 13.39 4.93
C TYR A 244 2.72 13.22 3.58
N ILE A 245 3.14 12.00 3.25
CA ILE A 245 3.63 11.66 1.92
C ILE A 245 2.51 10.88 1.24
N THR A 246 1.77 11.57 0.37
CA THR A 246 0.73 10.92 -0.43
C THR A 246 1.31 10.53 -1.77
N PHE A 247 1.32 9.24 -2.07
CA PHE A 247 1.61 8.75 -3.40
C PHE A 247 0.30 8.65 -4.16
N TYR A 248 0.24 9.39 -5.26
CA TYR A 248 -0.76 9.20 -6.29
C TYR A 248 -0.07 8.37 -7.37
N PRO A 249 -0.37 7.06 -7.51
CA PRO A 249 0.05 6.35 -8.70
C PRO A 249 -0.52 7.13 -9.89
N GLN A 250 0.34 7.55 -10.81
CA GLN A 250 -0.12 8.13 -12.06
C GLN A 250 -0.98 7.07 -12.76
N GLN A 251 -2.23 7.44 -13.06
CA GLN A 251 -3.17 6.63 -13.83
C GLN A 251 -2.69 6.48 -15.27
#